data_AF-A0A7C3VN21-F1
#
_entry.id   AF-A0A7C3VN21-F1
#
_cell.length_a   1.000
_cell.length_b   1.000
_cell.length_c   1.000
_cell.angle_alpha   90.00
_cell.angle_beta   90.00
_cell.angle_gamma   90.00
#
_symmetry.space_group_name_H-M   'P 1'
#
loop_
_entity.id
_entity.type
_entity.pdbx_description
1 polymer ?
#
loop_
_entity_poly.entity_id
_entity_poly.type
_entity_poly.pdbx_seq_one_letter_code
_entity_poly.pdbx_strand_id
1 'polypeptide(L)'
;MTPDAKGNWINLTDNEFDNFLPLVDKRVKAGKSNRAVFQLFSRGVATQRDEWIYDFSKSGLIEKMQYLVEVYQEKLTQGTVRELDIKCDRELTNYANRQIDKYFAASQMVTGSYRPYVKKYLYFDQHFNGMTYQLPSIFPAQGDNLAICCTDAGSQKPFMTIACQTIIRKNPPKTPRLGKNFIPTASPTIKNK
;
A
#
# COMPACT_ATOMS: atom_id res chain seq x y z
N MET A 1 -4.59 27.08 -29.59
CA MET A 1 -3.66 26.11 -28.95
C MET A 1 -3.90 24.76 -29.59
N THR A 2 -2.84 24.06 -29.98
CA THR A 2 -2.91 22.76 -30.66
C THR A 2 -2.37 21.68 -29.72
N PRO A 3 -3.07 20.57 -29.50
CA PRO A 3 -2.58 19.49 -28.64
C PRO A 3 -1.40 18.75 -29.28
N ASP A 4 -0.58 18.09 -28.46
CA ASP A 4 0.45 17.17 -28.96
C ASP A 4 -0.15 15.83 -29.45
N ALA A 5 0.68 14.94 -30.00
CA ALA A 5 0.27 13.61 -30.46
C ALA A 5 -0.30 12.71 -29.34
N LYS A 6 -0.02 13.03 -28.07
CA LYS A 6 -0.54 12.33 -26.89
C LYS A 6 -1.83 12.97 -26.34
N GLY A 7 -2.33 14.04 -26.97
CA GLY A 7 -3.54 14.74 -26.57
C GLY A 7 -3.38 15.70 -25.39
N ASN A 8 -2.14 16.06 -25.03
CA ASN A 8 -1.89 17.06 -23.99
C ASN A 8 -2.07 18.47 -24.57
N TRP A 9 -2.65 19.37 -23.75
CA TRP A 9 -2.90 20.77 -24.13
C TRP A 9 -1.92 21.76 -23.49
N ILE A 10 -1.35 21.38 -22.36
CA ILE A 10 -0.41 22.16 -21.55
C ILE A 10 0.71 21.25 -21.05
N ASN A 11 1.87 21.81 -20.68
CA ASN A 11 3.08 21.05 -20.32
C ASN A 11 3.54 20.09 -21.44
N LEU A 12 3.43 20.55 -22.69
CA LEU A 12 3.93 19.82 -23.85
C LEU A 12 5.44 19.58 -23.66
N THR A 13 5.85 18.33 -23.82
CA THR A 13 7.24 17.93 -23.65
C THR A 13 7.71 17.29 -24.93
N ASP A 14 8.82 17.79 -25.46
CA ASP A 14 9.53 17.18 -26.58
C ASP A 14 10.81 16.54 -26.04
N ASN A 15 10.76 15.22 -25.80
CA ASN A 15 11.93 14.45 -25.36
C ASN A 15 11.85 12.99 -25.80
N GLU A 16 13.01 12.35 -25.86
CA GLU A 16 13.16 10.94 -26.20
C GLU A 16 12.89 10.00 -24.99
N PHE A 17 12.08 10.44 -24.01
CA PHE A 17 11.88 9.67 -22.78
C PHE A 17 11.25 8.30 -23.04
N ASP A 18 10.43 8.18 -24.09
CA ASP A 18 9.81 6.92 -24.51
C ASP A 18 10.83 5.90 -25.04
N ASN A 19 12.05 6.33 -25.41
CA ASN A 19 13.11 5.45 -25.91
C ASN A 19 13.90 4.77 -24.77
N PHE A 20 13.79 5.27 -23.54
CA PHE A 20 14.50 4.69 -22.40
C PHE A 20 13.89 3.36 -21.95
N LEU A 21 14.71 2.51 -21.32
CA LEU A 21 14.22 1.29 -20.68
C LEU A 21 13.28 1.70 -19.52
N PRO A 22 12.01 1.26 -19.51
CA PRO A 22 11.09 1.66 -18.48
C PRO A 22 11.50 1.06 -17.13
N LEU A 23 11.37 1.87 -16.08
CA LEU A 23 11.66 1.44 -14.73
C LEU A 23 10.73 0.31 -14.29
N VAL A 24 9.43 0.46 -14.58
CA VAL A 24 8.37 -0.51 -14.29
C VAL A 24 7.38 -0.53 -15.44
N ASP A 25 6.79 -1.69 -15.71
CA ASP A 25 5.78 -1.85 -16.76
C ASP A 25 4.69 -2.86 -16.34
N LYS A 26 3.42 -2.53 -16.61
CA LYS A 26 2.28 -3.38 -16.20
C LYS A 26 2.24 -4.71 -16.97
N ARG A 27 2.68 -4.74 -18.23
CA ARG A 27 2.78 -5.98 -19.03
C ARG A 27 3.90 -6.86 -18.49
N VAL A 28 5.04 -6.28 -18.09
CA VAL A 28 6.12 -7.02 -17.43
C VAL A 28 5.63 -7.64 -16.11
N LYS A 29 4.96 -6.85 -15.27
CA LYS A 29 4.36 -7.37 -14.03
C LYS A 29 3.30 -8.45 -14.26
N ALA A 30 2.61 -8.43 -15.40
CA ALA A 30 1.67 -9.46 -15.80
C ALA A 30 2.31 -10.67 -16.50
N GLY A 31 3.65 -10.74 -16.58
CA GLY A 31 4.38 -11.81 -17.26
C GLY A 31 4.29 -11.79 -18.78
N LYS A 32 3.79 -10.69 -19.39
CA LYS A 32 3.57 -10.54 -20.84
C LYS A 32 4.73 -9.85 -21.57
N SER A 33 5.80 -9.51 -20.85
CA SER A 33 7.00 -8.83 -21.35
C SER A 33 8.14 -8.99 -20.34
N ASN A 34 9.37 -8.74 -20.76
CA ASN A 34 10.55 -8.63 -19.89
C ASN A 34 11.26 -7.28 -20.06
N ARG A 35 10.68 -6.32 -20.79
CA ARG A 35 11.26 -5.00 -21.03
C ARG A 35 10.91 -4.00 -19.93
N ALA A 36 11.48 -4.18 -18.74
CA ALA A 36 11.56 -3.17 -17.69
C ALA A 36 12.70 -3.50 -16.73
N VAL A 37 13.19 -2.50 -15.98
CA VAL A 37 14.23 -2.71 -14.95
C VAL A 37 13.72 -3.63 -13.84
N PHE A 38 12.47 -3.43 -13.39
CA PHE A 38 11.88 -4.19 -12.30
C PHE A 38 10.65 -4.99 -12.73
N GLN A 39 10.59 -6.25 -12.28
CA GLN A 39 9.49 -7.17 -12.62
C GLN A 39 8.24 -6.94 -11.77
N LEU A 40 8.43 -6.58 -10.50
CA LEU A 40 7.35 -6.35 -9.55
C LEU A 40 7.35 -4.88 -9.14
N PHE A 41 6.17 -4.32 -8.91
CA PHE A 41 5.99 -3.01 -8.30
C PHE A 41 4.62 -2.91 -7.63
N SER A 42 4.47 -2.02 -6.66
CA SER A 42 3.24 -1.86 -5.89
C SER A 42 2.92 -0.40 -5.60
N ARG A 43 1.77 -0.17 -4.99
CA ARG A 43 1.48 1.07 -4.26
C ARG A 43 1.64 0.80 -2.77
N GLY A 44 1.63 1.88 -1.99
CA GLY A 44 1.74 1.80 -0.53
C GLY A 44 0.46 1.28 0.09
N VAL A 45 0.54 0.87 1.36
CA VAL A 45 -0.62 0.34 2.06
C VAL A 45 -1.65 1.46 2.23
N ALA A 46 -2.88 1.19 1.83
CA ALA A 46 -4.02 2.07 2.06
C ALA A 46 -4.88 1.46 3.16
N THR A 47 -4.71 1.91 4.39
CA THR A 47 -5.41 1.34 5.55
C THR A 47 -6.88 1.77 5.60
N GLN A 48 -7.17 3.00 5.15
CA GLN A 48 -8.45 3.73 5.28
C GLN A 48 -8.86 4.11 6.72
N ARG A 49 -8.14 3.59 7.73
CA ARG A 49 -8.37 3.76 9.17
C ARG A 49 -7.04 3.86 9.94
N ASP A 50 -6.23 4.85 9.54
CA ASP A 50 -4.86 5.02 10.06
C ASP A 50 -4.79 5.08 11.59
N GLU A 51 -5.77 5.68 12.25
CA GLU A 51 -5.83 5.88 13.72
C GLU A 51 -5.86 4.57 14.52
N TRP A 52 -6.49 3.53 13.95
CA TRP A 52 -6.62 2.21 14.56
C TRP A 52 -5.47 1.28 14.21
N ILE A 53 -4.88 1.48 13.02
CA ILE A 53 -3.93 0.53 12.40
C ILE A 53 -2.48 0.94 12.62
N TYR A 54 -2.21 2.21 12.90
CA TYR A 54 -0.88 2.73 13.22
C TYR A 54 -0.82 3.29 14.63
N ASP A 55 0.29 3.04 15.32
CA ASP A 55 0.61 3.71 16.57
C ASP A 55 2.13 3.91 16.74
N PHE A 56 2.54 4.88 17.55
CA PHE A 56 3.93 4.99 17.98
C PHE A 56 4.27 4.00 19.09
N SER A 57 3.28 3.65 19.93
CA SER A 57 3.41 2.65 20.99
C SER A 57 2.99 1.27 20.50
N LYS A 58 3.82 0.26 20.76
CA LYS A 58 3.47 -1.13 20.47
C LYS A 58 2.27 -1.59 21.30
N SER A 59 2.24 -1.29 22.60
CA SER A 59 1.12 -1.64 23.48
C SER A 59 -0.16 -0.91 23.08
N GLY A 60 -0.05 0.38 22.74
CA GLY A 60 -1.21 1.16 22.28
C GLY A 60 -1.82 0.59 21.00
N LEU A 61 -0.98 0.10 20.07
CA LEU A 61 -1.49 -0.61 18.89
C LEU A 61 -2.16 -1.94 19.24
N ILE A 62 -1.63 -2.70 20.20
CA ILE A 62 -2.22 -3.97 20.65
C ILE A 62 -3.63 -3.72 21.19
N GLU A 63 -3.77 -2.79 22.13
CA GLU A 63 -5.06 -2.44 22.75
C GLU A 63 -6.08 -2.01 21.71
N LYS A 64 -5.69 -1.10 20.80
CA LYS A 64 -6.53 -0.65 19.68
C LYS A 64 -6.99 -1.80 18.79
N MET A 65 -6.08 -2.72 18.47
CA MET A 65 -6.38 -3.83 17.56
C MET A 65 -7.22 -4.90 18.22
N GLN A 66 -7.04 -5.16 19.52
CA GLN A 66 -7.90 -6.07 20.27
C GLN A 66 -9.34 -5.54 20.31
N TYR A 67 -9.52 -4.26 20.64
CA TYR A 67 -10.83 -3.60 20.60
C TYR A 67 -11.44 -3.63 19.19
N LEU A 68 -10.65 -3.32 18.15
CA LEU A 68 -11.12 -3.36 16.76
C LEU A 68 -11.62 -4.75 16.34
N VAL A 69 -10.91 -5.80 16.76
CA VAL A 69 -11.28 -7.19 16.46
C VAL A 69 -12.56 -7.57 17.20
N GLU A 70 -12.67 -7.24 18.49
CA GLU A 70 -13.87 -7.49 19.30
C GLU A 70 -15.11 -6.87 18.66
N VAL A 71 -15.04 -5.58 18.36
CA VAL A 71 -16.11 -4.83 17.70
C VAL A 71 -16.47 -5.42 16.33
N TYR A 72 -15.47 -5.87 15.57
CA TYR A 72 -15.69 -6.51 14.28
C TYR A 72 -16.42 -7.85 14.41
N GLN A 73 -16.05 -8.68 15.39
CA GLN A 73 -16.69 -9.98 15.63
C GLN A 73 -18.12 -9.83 16.19
N GLU A 74 -18.36 -8.82 17.04
CA GLU A 74 -19.72 -8.48 17.48
C GLU A 74 -20.62 -8.12 16.30
N LYS A 75 -20.09 -7.29 15.38
CA LYS A 75 -20.78 -6.90 14.15
C LYS A 75 -21.10 -8.10 13.25
N LEU A 76 -20.20 -9.10 13.15
CA LEU A 76 -20.48 -10.33 12.41
C LEU A 76 -21.68 -11.08 12.98
N THR A 77 -21.79 -11.14 14.31
CA THR A 77 -22.80 -11.93 15.02
C THR A 77 -24.17 -11.25 15.03
N GLN A 78 -24.23 -9.94 15.25
CA GLN A 78 -25.49 -9.23 15.52
C GLN A 78 -26.16 -8.64 14.27
N GLY A 79 -25.51 -8.67 13.11
CA GLY A 79 -26.04 -8.20 11.81
C GLY A 79 -26.38 -6.70 11.74
N THR A 80 -26.31 -5.98 12.86
CA THR A 80 -26.69 -4.58 12.99
C THR A 80 -25.55 -3.86 13.68
N VAL A 81 -24.93 -2.97 12.93
CA VAL A 81 -23.86 -2.12 13.40
C VAL A 81 -24.51 -1.04 14.23
N ARG A 82 -24.47 -1.11 15.57
CA ARG A 82 -24.50 0.12 16.36
C ARG A 82 -23.48 1.04 15.72
N GLU A 83 -23.86 2.27 15.38
CA GLU A 83 -23.01 3.30 14.77
C GLU A 83 -21.60 3.22 15.39
N LEU A 84 -20.70 2.50 14.73
CA LEU A 84 -19.42 2.16 15.35
C LEU A 84 -18.56 3.41 15.32
N ASP A 85 -17.85 3.69 16.41
CA ASP A 85 -16.72 4.62 16.43
C ASP A 85 -15.61 4.22 15.45
N ILE A 86 -15.70 3.02 14.89
CA ILE A 86 -14.76 2.47 13.94
C ILE A 86 -15.26 2.73 12.52
N LYS A 87 -14.47 3.52 11.79
CA LYS A 87 -14.68 3.78 10.37
C LYS A 87 -14.71 2.48 9.55
N CYS A 88 -15.92 2.03 9.25
CA CYS A 88 -16.16 0.90 8.36
C CYS A 88 -16.10 1.36 6.90
N ASP A 89 -15.20 0.78 6.12
CA ASP A 89 -15.14 1.02 4.69
C ASP A 89 -15.88 -0.08 3.91
N ARG A 90 -16.02 0.12 2.59
CA ARG A 90 -16.71 -0.84 1.71
C ARG A 90 -16.09 -2.24 1.79
N GLU A 91 -14.76 -2.35 1.91
CA GLU A 91 -14.10 -3.65 1.93
C GLU A 91 -14.33 -4.38 3.25
N LEU A 92 -14.24 -3.69 4.38
CA LEU A 92 -14.54 -4.27 5.69
C LEU A 92 -16.00 -4.71 5.79
N THR A 93 -16.94 -3.95 5.21
CA THR A 93 -18.34 -4.38 5.08
C THR A 93 -18.47 -5.62 4.19
N ASN A 94 -17.77 -5.67 3.05
CA ASN A 94 -17.79 -6.85 2.18
C ASN A 94 -17.23 -8.10 2.88
N TYR A 95 -16.16 -7.96 3.66
CA TYR A 95 -15.61 -9.06 4.44
C TYR A 95 -16.56 -9.50 5.55
N ALA A 96 -17.23 -8.56 6.21
CA ALA A 96 -18.25 -8.89 7.20
C ALA A 96 -19.45 -9.64 6.58
N ASN A 97 -19.93 -9.20 5.41
CA ASN A 97 -21.00 -9.88 4.69
C ASN A 97 -20.61 -11.29 4.23
N ARG A 98 -19.31 -11.55 4.05
CA ARG A 98 -18.76 -12.88 3.75
C ARG A 98 -18.48 -13.73 4.99
N GLN A 99 -18.80 -13.23 6.18
CA GLN A 99 -18.61 -13.94 7.45
C GLN A 99 -17.15 -14.37 7.66
N ILE A 100 -16.20 -13.48 7.37
CA ILE A 100 -14.78 -13.76 7.57
C ILE A 100 -14.42 -13.49 9.03
N ASP A 101 -14.15 -14.55 9.79
CA ASP A 101 -13.70 -14.41 11.17
C ASP A 101 -12.32 -13.78 11.30
N LYS A 102 -12.16 -12.98 12.36
CA LYS A 102 -10.91 -12.31 12.70
C LYS A 102 -10.56 -12.47 14.17
N TYR A 103 -9.27 -12.69 14.41
CA TYR A 103 -8.66 -12.72 15.73
C TYR A 103 -7.43 -11.82 15.74
N PHE A 104 -7.12 -11.25 16.90
CA PHE A 104 -5.89 -10.50 17.07
C PHE A 104 -4.69 -11.45 16.96
N ALA A 105 -3.75 -11.11 16.08
CA ALA A 105 -2.53 -11.87 15.86
C ALA A 105 -1.30 -10.97 15.98
N ALA A 106 -0.51 -11.17 17.04
CA ALA A 106 0.70 -10.39 17.27
C ALA A 106 1.75 -10.52 16.14
N SER A 107 1.71 -11.63 15.38
CA SER A 107 2.57 -11.86 14.21
C SER A 107 2.31 -10.89 13.05
N GLN A 108 1.13 -10.26 13.00
CA GLN A 108 0.76 -9.26 11.99
C GLN A 108 1.28 -7.85 12.34
N MET A 109 1.89 -7.69 13.52
CA MET A 109 2.48 -6.43 13.92
C MET A 109 3.85 -6.26 13.28
N VAL A 110 3.98 -5.20 12.48
CA VAL A 110 5.22 -4.87 11.77
C VAL A 110 5.57 -3.40 12.00
N THR A 111 6.81 -3.01 11.69
CA THR A 111 7.17 -1.60 11.60
C THR A 111 6.84 -1.07 10.21
N GLY A 112 6.09 0.02 10.13
CA GLY A 112 5.76 0.70 8.88
C GLY A 112 6.25 2.15 8.86
N SER A 113 6.55 2.66 7.67
CA SER A 113 6.81 4.09 7.46
C SER A 113 5.49 4.82 7.24
N TYR A 114 5.08 5.60 8.24
CA TYR A 114 3.85 6.39 8.19
C TYR A 114 4.00 7.65 7.32
N ARG A 115 5.17 8.28 7.39
CA ARG A 115 5.65 9.42 6.58
C ARG A 115 7.15 9.25 6.32
N PRO A 116 7.74 9.99 5.35
CA PRO A 116 9.20 10.02 5.20
C PRO A 116 9.87 10.27 6.55
N TYR A 117 10.83 9.41 6.90
CA TYR A 117 11.59 9.45 8.15
C TYR A 117 10.79 9.25 9.45
N VAL A 118 9.49 8.92 9.37
CA VAL A 118 8.64 8.63 10.54
C VAL A 118 8.18 7.18 10.50
N LYS A 119 8.73 6.38 11.41
CA LYS A 119 8.34 4.98 11.63
C LYS A 119 7.26 4.91 12.72
N LYS A 120 6.31 4.00 12.53
CA LYS A 120 5.25 3.64 13.48
C LYS A 120 5.08 2.12 13.47
N TYR A 121 4.53 1.56 14.54
CA TYR A 121 3.98 0.21 14.48
C TYR A 121 2.75 0.20 13.59
N LEU A 122 2.59 -0.88 12.83
CA LEU A 122 1.53 -1.11 11.86
C LEU A 122 0.97 -2.51 12.10
N TYR A 123 -0.36 -2.63 12.19
CA TYR A 123 -1.02 -3.92 12.08
C TYR A 123 -1.33 -4.23 10.60
N PHE A 124 -0.53 -5.11 10.00
CA PHE A 124 -0.61 -5.42 8.58
C PHE A 124 -1.46 -6.67 8.33
N ASP A 125 -2.73 -6.46 8.00
CA ASP A 125 -3.70 -7.51 7.71
C ASP A 125 -4.54 -7.13 6.48
N GLN A 126 -4.72 -8.09 5.57
CA GLN A 126 -5.42 -7.88 4.30
C GLN A 126 -6.88 -7.43 4.44
N HIS A 127 -7.52 -7.72 5.57
CA HIS A 127 -8.94 -7.42 5.79
C HIS A 127 -9.12 -6.13 6.58
N PHE A 128 -8.25 -5.88 7.56
CA PHE A 128 -8.28 -4.62 8.30
C PHE A 128 -7.61 -3.45 7.56
N ASN A 129 -6.77 -3.73 6.56
CA ASN A 129 -6.23 -2.72 5.66
C ASN A 129 -7.04 -2.68 4.37
N GLY A 130 -7.58 -1.51 4.00
CA GLY A 130 -8.40 -1.40 2.80
C GLY A 130 -7.74 -1.83 1.48
N MET A 131 -6.46 -1.56 1.26
CA MET A 131 -5.67 -2.13 0.14
C MET A 131 -4.21 -2.37 0.53
N THR A 132 -3.77 -3.62 0.48
CA THR A 132 -2.37 -4.04 0.70
C THR A 132 -1.58 -4.18 -0.61
N TYR A 133 -2.25 -4.22 -1.77
CA TYR A 133 -1.62 -4.34 -3.09
C TYR A 133 -0.68 -5.56 -3.20
N GLN A 134 0.56 -5.38 -3.65
CA GLN A 134 1.57 -6.45 -3.74
C GLN A 134 2.56 -6.39 -2.58
N LEU A 135 2.24 -5.65 -1.51
CA LEU A 135 3.12 -5.55 -0.36
C LEU A 135 3.37 -6.89 0.35
N PRO A 136 2.43 -7.85 0.44
CA PRO A 136 2.76 -9.17 0.99
C PRO A 136 3.84 -9.92 0.20
N SER A 137 3.93 -9.71 -1.12
CA SER A 137 4.96 -10.31 -1.96
C SER A 137 6.29 -9.55 -1.90
N ILE A 138 6.25 -8.24 -1.63
CA ILE A 138 7.45 -7.39 -1.52
C ILE A 138 8.06 -7.49 -0.13
N PHE A 139 7.24 -7.47 0.92
CA PHE A 139 7.62 -7.55 2.33
C PHE A 139 6.95 -8.79 2.93
N PRO A 140 7.48 -10.00 2.68
CA PRO A 140 6.95 -11.22 3.29
C PRO A 140 7.15 -11.19 4.82
N ALA A 141 6.35 -11.97 5.54
CA ALA A 141 6.43 -12.06 7.00
C ALA A 141 7.79 -12.55 7.51
N GLN A 142 8.53 -13.28 6.67
CA GLN A 142 9.91 -13.70 6.91
C GLN A 142 10.79 -13.14 5.78
N GLY A 143 11.69 -12.24 6.14
CA GLY A 143 12.68 -11.69 5.22
C GLY A 143 12.65 -10.16 5.14
N ASP A 144 13.84 -9.58 5.02
CA ASP A 144 14.00 -8.16 4.77
C ASP A 144 14.00 -7.90 3.25
N ASN A 145 13.43 -6.77 2.85
CA ASN A 145 13.55 -6.29 1.49
C ASN A 145 13.86 -4.80 1.50
N LEU A 146 14.54 -4.31 0.46
CA LEU A 146 14.74 -2.90 0.22
C LEU A 146 13.84 -2.48 -0.94
N ALA A 147 13.12 -1.38 -0.79
CA ALA A 147 12.26 -0.83 -1.82
C ALA A 147 12.58 0.64 -2.07
N ILE A 148 12.46 1.05 -3.33
CA ILE A 148 12.54 2.45 -3.74
C ILE A 148 11.11 2.95 -3.93
N CYS A 149 10.77 4.05 -3.26
CA CYS A 149 9.48 4.71 -3.37
C CYS A 149 9.66 6.05 -4.08
N CYS A 150 9.07 6.17 -5.27
CA CYS A 150 9.11 7.39 -6.06
C CYS A 150 7.73 8.05 -6.17
N THR A 151 7.72 9.35 -6.45
CA THR A 151 6.52 10.09 -6.82
C THR A 151 5.88 9.49 -8.08
N ASP A 152 4.57 9.34 -8.09
CA ASP A 152 3.77 8.81 -9.19
C ASP A 152 3.67 9.84 -10.32
N ALA A 153 3.57 9.35 -11.56
CA ALA A 153 3.61 10.18 -12.76
C ALA A 153 2.49 11.23 -12.80
N GLY A 154 1.33 10.95 -12.19
CA GLY A 154 0.20 11.88 -12.09
C GLY A 154 0.24 12.83 -10.89
N SER A 155 1.39 13.01 -10.25
CA SER A 155 1.54 13.94 -9.13
C SER A 155 1.69 15.39 -9.58
N GLN A 156 1.12 16.32 -8.81
CA GLN A 156 1.38 17.77 -8.95
C GLN A 156 2.61 18.23 -8.16
N LYS A 157 3.30 17.31 -7.47
CA LYS A 157 4.50 17.62 -6.68
C LYS A 157 5.76 17.27 -7.48
N PRO A 158 6.90 17.93 -7.21
CA PRO A 158 8.17 17.58 -7.82
C PRO A 158 8.49 16.09 -7.66
N PHE A 159 9.28 15.56 -8.60
CA PHE A 159 9.79 14.21 -8.49
C PHE A 159 10.63 14.07 -7.20
N MET A 160 10.36 13.02 -6.43
CA MET A 160 11.06 12.71 -5.19
C MET A 160 11.22 11.20 -5.10
N THR A 161 12.27 10.75 -4.40
CA THR A 161 12.55 9.33 -4.17
C THR A 161 13.01 9.10 -2.73
N ILE A 162 12.67 7.95 -2.17
CA ILE A 162 13.17 7.49 -0.87
C ILE A 162 13.34 5.98 -0.88
N ALA A 163 14.47 5.50 -0.37
CA ALA A 163 14.69 4.08 -0.13
C ALA A 163 14.16 3.68 1.25
N CYS A 164 13.54 2.51 1.37
CA CYS A 164 12.95 2.02 2.61
C CYS A 164 13.04 0.51 2.72
N GLN A 165 13.19 0.02 3.96
CA GLN A 165 13.14 -1.41 4.28
C GLN A 165 11.81 -1.85 4.91
N THR A 166 10.87 -0.90 5.06
CA THR A 166 9.59 -1.14 5.74
C THR A 166 8.41 -0.79 4.85
N ILE A 167 7.24 -1.34 5.19
CA ILE A 167 5.99 -1.04 4.49
C ILE A 167 5.67 0.45 4.63
N ILE A 168 5.59 1.16 3.50
CA ILE A 168 5.21 2.58 3.49
C ILE A 168 3.71 2.75 3.29
N ARG A 169 3.13 3.64 4.08
CA ARG A 169 1.76 4.11 3.95
C ARG A 169 1.53 4.93 2.68
N LYS A 170 0.42 4.68 2.00
CA LYS A 170 -0.06 5.51 0.89
C LYS A 170 -0.75 6.78 1.41
N ASN A 171 -0.44 7.92 0.80
CA ASN A 171 -1.13 9.16 1.11
C ASN A 171 -2.56 9.16 0.53
N PRO A 172 -3.56 9.64 1.29
CA PRO A 172 -4.94 9.73 0.80
C PRO A 172 -5.04 10.73 -0.36
N PRO A 173 -6.02 10.56 -1.27
CA PRO A 173 -6.18 11.39 -2.47
C PRO A 173 -6.46 12.88 -2.17
N LYS A 174 -6.95 13.21 -0.97
CA LYS A 174 -7.21 14.61 -0.53
C LYS A 174 -5.96 15.38 -0.10
N THR A 175 -4.85 14.68 0.14
CA THR A 175 -3.54 15.32 0.31
C THR A 175 -2.85 15.38 -1.04
N PRO A 176 -2.10 16.45 -1.36
CA PRO A 176 -1.41 16.55 -2.64
C PRO A 176 -0.61 15.26 -2.91
N ARG A 177 -0.89 14.65 -4.06
CA ARG A 177 -0.59 13.25 -4.37
C ARG A 177 0.90 12.93 -4.20
N LEU A 178 1.32 12.33 -3.09
CA LEU A 178 2.43 11.36 -3.16
C LEU A 178 1.82 10.03 -3.55
N GLY A 179 1.53 9.86 -4.84
CA GLY A 179 1.43 8.51 -5.36
C GLY A 179 2.83 7.92 -5.18
N LYS A 180 2.95 6.89 -4.35
CA LYS A 180 4.21 6.18 -4.19
C LYS A 180 4.09 4.91 -5.00
N ASN A 181 4.87 4.82 -6.08
CA ASN A 181 5.11 3.55 -6.75
C ASN A 181 6.31 2.91 -6.06
N PHE A 182 6.13 1.66 -5.68
CA PHE A 182 7.05 0.85 -4.89
C PHE A 182 7.75 -0.07 -5.84
N ILE A 183 9.06 -0.04 -5.77
CA ILE A 183 9.92 -0.85 -6.59
C ILE A 183 10.74 -1.70 -5.64
N PRO A 184 10.41 -2.99 -5.46
CA PRO A 184 11.30 -3.92 -4.77
C PRO A 184 12.65 -3.94 -5.49
N THR A 185 13.73 -3.74 -4.74
CA THR A 185 15.09 -3.79 -5.30
C THR A 185 15.62 -5.22 -5.47
N ALA A 186 14.94 -6.21 -4.87
CA ALA A 186 15.27 -7.62 -5.03
C ALA A 186 14.10 -8.40 -5.65
N SER A 187 14.40 -9.16 -6.71
CA SER A 187 13.59 -10.30 -7.14
C SER A 187 13.52 -11.30 -5.99
N PRO A 188 12.34 -11.89 -5.66
CA PRO A 188 12.34 -13.09 -4.84
C PRO A 188 13.15 -14.12 -5.63
N THR A 189 14.24 -14.60 -5.02
CA THR A 189 15.10 -15.64 -5.59
C THR A 189 14.22 -16.74 -6.15
N ILE A 190 14.20 -16.90 -7.47
CA ILE A 190 13.60 -18.06 -8.11
C ILE A 190 14.44 -19.23 -7.61
N LYS A 191 13.92 -19.97 -6.63
CA LYS A 191 14.45 -21.30 -6.32
C LYS A 191 14.14 -22.14 -7.54
N ASN A 192 15.11 -22.25 -8.45
CA ASN A 192 15.12 -23.26 -9.48
C ASN A 192 14.99 -24.62 -8.78
N LYS A 193 13.92 -25.34 -9.12
CA LYS A 193 13.87 -26.80 -9.05
C LYS A 193 14.08 -27.30 -10.47
#